data_AF-A0A933Z964-F1
#
_entry.id   AF-A0A933Z964-F1
#
_cell.length_a   1.000
_cell.length_b   1.000
_cell.length_c   1.000
_cell.angle_alpha   90.00
_cell.angle_beta   90.00
_cell.angle_gamma   90.00
#
_symmetry.space_group_name_H-M   'P 1'
#
loop_
_entity.id
_entity.type
_entity.pdbx_description
1 polymer ?
#
loop_
_entity_poly.entity_id
_entity_poly.type
_entity_poly.pdbx_seq_one_letter_code
_entity_poly.pdbx_strand_id
1 'polypeptide(L)'
;MTTRRALAALIVPVAALVGCNSSDSGLEGPPHSGIEAGYPDSSSADAAADGTSAFLSPLPAVADPGPGGFLITTSGEKLALSGYPFTPGASQAADPALVDGWEIKFDAVIVTLDHITLSESPNTSPTDQSITGKQVAHLEGPFAVDLHKGGPLPGKGGEGERAVAIGAIASQNDNGGSSFDPELPYALGFDSVVASPKAWNVNLDAQGLVDYQDAIANGWSTMLIGTATYKGPEPAADSEFSKLPTTVHFRFGFPIPTSYVNCQNPENGTGFTNEEYGRGVRSKANASTIVQLTVHTDHLFWEKLSHEQPMHFDQIACAYVGIEAPIATLPDMDSLDFSGFYCKDGHPLPPRSLVSDYAPVAGQILYFDPNGVSGLPKYKDYLMYSVSTQGHLNSDGLCAVRRHYPSPP
;
A
#
# COMPACT_ATOMS: atom_id res chain seq x y z
N MET A 1 32.16 -52.49 20.58
CA MET A 1 32.00 -51.87 21.91
C MET A 1 30.58 -51.30 21.96
N THR A 2 29.58 -52.02 22.49
CA THR A 2 29.05 -51.87 23.88
C THR A 2 28.82 -50.39 24.22
N THR A 3 27.59 -49.88 24.43
CA THR A 3 26.59 -50.36 25.42
C THR A 3 25.18 -49.79 25.15
N ARG A 4 24.17 -50.54 25.59
CA ARG A 4 22.73 -50.21 25.73
C ARG A 4 22.44 -49.49 27.07
N ARG A 5 21.18 -49.00 27.20
CA ARG A 5 20.31 -48.79 28.41
C ARG A 5 20.29 -47.35 28.97
N ALA A 6 19.20 -46.80 29.51
CA ALA A 6 17.83 -47.26 29.80
C ALA A 6 16.86 -46.08 30.05
N LEU A 7 15.56 -46.40 29.96
CA LEU A 7 14.39 -45.67 30.50
C LEU A 7 14.52 -45.34 31.99
N ALA A 8 13.94 -44.21 32.41
CA ALA A 8 13.35 -44.05 33.74
C ALA A 8 12.13 -43.12 33.66
N ALA A 9 10.95 -43.68 33.96
CA ALA A 9 9.72 -42.95 34.26
C ALA A 9 9.70 -42.59 35.75
N LEU A 10 9.10 -41.47 36.12
CA LEU A 10 8.71 -41.17 37.50
C LEU A 10 7.27 -40.64 37.53
N ILE A 11 6.48 -41.21 38.43
CA ILE A 11 5.06 -40.94 38.70
C ILE A 11 4.96 -40.06 39.96
N VAL A 12 4.25 -38.92 39.85
CA VAL A 12 3.15 -38.32 40.69
C VAL A 12 3.13 -38.71 42.18
N PRO A 13 2.90 -37.81 43.19
CA PRO A 13 1.52 -37.32 43.45
C PRO A 13 1.21 -36.08 44.35
N VAL A 14 -0.11 -35.73 44.39
CA VAL A 14 -0.92 -35.08 45.48
C VAL A 14 -0.70 -33.57 45.72
N ALA A 15 -1.66 -32.70 46.06
CA ALA A 15 -3.13 -32.57 46.02
C ALA A 15 -3.52 -31.19 46.63
N ALA A 16 -4.78 -30.77 46.43
CA ALA A 16 -5.61 -29.88 47.28
C ALA A 16 -5.17 -28.40 47.45
N LEU A 17 -6.01 -27.39 47.76
CA LEU A 17 -7.44 -27.02 47.64
C LEU A 17 -7.55 -25.71 48.49
N VAL A 18 -8.42 -24.77 48.07
CA VAL A 18 -9.04 -23.68 48.86
C VAL A 18 -8.21 -22.44 49.24
N GLY A 19 -8.78 -21.27 48.96
CA GLY A 19 -8.48 -20.01 49.65
C GLY A 19 -9.14 -18.78 49.03
N CYS A 20 -10.39 -18.51 49.37
CA CYS A 20 -11.08 -17.25 49.09
C CYS A 20 -10.49 -16.08 49.90
N ASN A 21 -10.57 -14.88 49.33
CA ASN A 21 -11.29 -13.70 49.85
C ASN A 21 -10.49 -12.37 49.98
N SER A 22 -11.08 -11.36 49.33
CA SER A 22 -11.28 -9.96 49.74
C SER A 22 -10.22 -8.86 49.64
N SER A 23 -10.73 -7.79 49.02
CA SER A 23 -10.64 -6.35 49.31
C SER A 23 -9.49 -5.52 48.72
N ASP A 24 -9.83 -4.88 47.59
CA ASP A 24 -10.13 -3.44 47.46
C ASP A 24 -9.05 -2.42 47.87
N SER A 25 -8.55 -1.69 46.87
CA SER A 25 -8.34 -0.24 46.95
C SER A 25 -8.03 0.28 45.55
N GLY A 26 -8.95 1.09 45.03
CA GLY A 26 -8.97 1.55 43.65
C GLY A 26 -7.82 2.45 43.23
N LEU A 27 -7.68 2.55 41.92
CA LEU A 27 -7.26 3.75 41.24
C LEU A 27 -8.25 3.95 40.11
N GLU A 28 -9.17 4.90 40.31
CA GLU A 28 -9.89 5.54 39.20
C GLU A 28 -8.83 6.18 38.30
N GLY A 29 -8.51 5.50 37.20
CA GLY A 29 -7.91 6.17 36.05
C GLY A 29 -8.95 7.13 35.46
N PRO A 30 -8.53 8.28 34.92
CA PRO A 30 -9.45 9.22 34.31
C PRO A 30 -10.21 8.52 33.16
N PRO A 31 -11.47 8.88 32.89
CA PRO A 31 -12.20 8.33 31.77
C PRO A 31 -11.41 8.63 30.49
N HIS A 32 -10.87 7.58 29.87
CA HIS A 32 -10.42 7.65 28.49
C HIS A 32 -11.67 7.91 27.65
N SER A 33 -11.93 9.18 27.32
CA SER A 33 -12.74 9.55 26.17
C SER A 33 -11.94 9.21 24.91
N GLY A 34 -11.64 7.92 24.72
CA GLY A 34 -11.24 7.39 23.44
C GLY A 34 -12.42 7.63 22.51
N ILE A 35 -12.17 8.29 21.39
CA ILE A 35 -13.16 8.42 20.32
C ILE A 35 -13.45 6.98 19.87
N GLU A 36 -14.54 6.41 20.36
CA GLU A 36 -15.04 5.11 19.92
C GLU A 36 -15.41 5.23 18.43
N ALA A 37 -14.97 4.23 17.65
CA ALA A 37 -15.64 3.73 16.46
C ALA A 37 -16.52 4.74 15.67
N GLY A 38 -15.87 5.50 14.80
CA GLY A 38 -16.53 6.40 13.86
C GLY A 38 -16.36 7.87 14.25
N TYR A 39 -15.64 8.61 13.43
CA TYR A 39 -15.76 10.06 13.47
C TYR A 39 -17.22 10.44 13.17
N PRO A 40 -17.83 11.42 13.86
CA PRO A 40 -19.14 11.90 13.48
C PRO A 40 -19.09 12.30 11.99
N ASP A 41 -20.07 11.83 11.19
CA ASP A 41 -20.15 12.09 9.75
C ASP A 41 -19.79 13.55 9.47
N SER A 42 -18.76 13.78 8.67
CA SER A 42 -18.22 15.10 8.30
C SER A 42 -19.23 15.96 7.50
N SER A 43 -20.46 15.47 7.32
CA SER A 43 -21.64 16.08 6.71
C SER A 43 -21.98 17.55 7.04
N SER A 44 -21.28 18.22 7.96
CA SER A 44 -21.52 19.63 8.32
C SER A 44 -20.53 20.63 7.72
N ALA A 45 -19.64 20.21 6.81
CA ALA A 45 -18.83 21.16 6.06
C ALA A 45 -19.70 21.93 5.04
N ASP A 46 -20.27 23.06 5.47
CA ASP A 46 -20.83 24.06 4.58
C ASP A 46 -19.74 24.47 3.58
N ALA A 47 -19.94 24.13 2.31
CA ALA A 47 -19.01 24.46 1.23
C ALA A 47 -18.84 25.98 1.16
N ALA A 48 -17.74 26.49 1.71
CA ALA A 48 -17.43 27.91 1.64
C ALA A 48 -17.08 28.29 0.19
N ALA A 49 -17.82 29.26 -0.34
CA ALA A 49 -17.75 29.75 -1.71
C ALA A 49 -16.52 30.65 -1.99
N ASP A 50 -15.61 30.78 -1.03
CA ASP A 50 -14.32 31.44 -1.20
C ASP A 50 -13.29 30.33 -1.42
N GLY A 51 -12.79 30.19 -2.65
CA GLY A 51 -11.98 29.07 -3.16
C GLY A 51 -10.60 28.88 -2.51
N THR A 52 -10.48 29.19 -1.22
CA THR A 52 -9.30 29.07 -0.39
C THR A 52 -9.56 28.43 0.98
N SER A 53 -10.82 28.18 1.37
CA SER A 53 -11.12 27.36 2.55
C SER A 53 -10.99 25.87 2.24
N ALA A 54 -10.21 25.14 3.04
CA ALA A 54 -10.13 23.69 2.94
C ALA A 54 -11.54 23.08 3.03
N PHE A 55 -11.99 22.46 1.93
CA PHE A 55 -13.33 21.86 1.86
C PHE A 55 -13.44 20.55 2.65
N LEU A 56 -12.29 19.94 2.98
CA LEU A 56 -12.20 18.78 3.85
C LEU A 56 -11.97 19.20 5.30
N SER A 57 -12.64 18.51 6.22
CA SER A 57 -12.39 18.69 7.65
C SER A 57 -11.03 18.08 8.03
N PRO A 58 -10.17 18.78 8.79
CA PRO A 58 -8.94 18.18 9.31
C PRO A 58 -9.24 16.99 10.20
N LEU A 59 -8.47 15.91 10.07
CA LEU A 59 -8.55 14.76 10.96
C LEU A 59 -8.17 15.20 12.40
N PRO A 60 -9.03 14.98 13.40
CA PRO A 60 -8.66 15.18 14.79
C PRO A 60 -7.44 14.33 15.16
N ALA A 61 -6.63 14.80 16.12
CA ALA A 61 -5.48 14.04 16.59
C ALA A 61 -5.89 12.63 17.03
N VAL A 62 -5.24 11.62 16.44
CA VAL A 62 -5.50 10.21 16.75
C VAL A 62 -4.86 9.87 18.09
N ALA A 63 -5.67 9.47 19.06
CA ALA A 63 -5.19 9.00 20.36
C ALA A 63 -4.68 7.55 20.25
N ASP A 64 -3.62 7.25 21.01
CA ASP A 64 -3.17 5.87 21.21
C ASP A 64 -4.27 5.09 21.96
N PRO A 65 -4.73 3.94 21.45
CA PRO A 65 -5.76 3.15 22.12
C PRO A 65 -5.25 2.44 23.38
N GLY A 66 -3.94 2.40 23.60
CA GLY A 66 -3.34 1.71 24.74
C GLY A 66 -3.33 0.19 24.61
N PRO A 67 -3.05 -0.53 25.72
CA PRO A 67 -2.93 -1.99 25.73
C PRO A 67 -4.15 -2.71 25.16
N GLY A 68 -3.91 -3.71 24.31
CA GLY A 68 -4.95 -4.52 23.70
C GLY A 68 -5.63 -3.91 22.47
N GLY A 69 -5.39 -2.64 22.17
CA GLY A 69 -5.94 -1.94 21.01
C GLY A 69 -5.01 -1.90 19.79
N PHE A 70 -5.55 -1.44 18.66
CA PHE A 70 -4.83 -1.26 17.40
C PHE A 70 -4.75 0.21 17.02
N LEU A 71 -3.53 0.73 16.83
CA LEU A 71 -3.31 2.05 16.22
C LEU A 71 -3.15 1.84 14.72
N ILE A 72 -4.04 2.43 13.93
CA ILE A 72 -4.04 2.30 12.47
C ILE A 72 -3.24 3.46 11.88
N THR A 73 -2.20 3.12 11.13
CA THR A 73 -1.33 4.06 10.44
C THR A 73 -1.31 3.77 8.94
N THR A 74 -0.82 4.72 8.14
CA THR A 74 -0.59 4.50 6.71
C THR A 74 0.72 5.11 6.27
N SER A 75 1.30 4.55 5.20
CA SER A 75 2.59 4.92 4.62
C SER A 75 2.65 4.52 3.15
N GLY A 76 3.42 5.27 2.37
CA GLY A 76 3.81 4.89 1.01
C GLY A 76 5.21 4.26 0.96
N GLU A 77 5.65 3.74 2.11
CA GLU A 77 7.02 3.34 2.41
C GLU A 77 8.05 4.47 2.22
N LYS A 78 9.33 4.10 2.28
CA LYS A 78 10.43 5.01 1.96
C LYS A 78 10.31 5.54 0.53
N LEU A 79 9.80 4.72 -0.40
CA LEU A 79 9.77 5.02 -1.84
C LEU A 79 8.78 6.15 -2.18
N ALA A 80 7.65 6.29 -1.50
CA ALA A 80 6.80 7.46 -1.69
C ALA A 80 7.46 8.76 -1.20
N LEU A 81 8.38 8.70 -0.23
CA LEU A 81 9.08 9.87 0.31
C LEU A 81 10.29 10.28 -0.53
N SER A 82 11.12 9.31 -0.94
CA SER A 82 12.37 9.58 -1.65
C SER A 82 12.27 9.43 -3.16
N GLY A 83 11.20 8.79 -3.66
CA GLY A 83 11.13 8.29 -5.01
C GLY A 83 12.12 7.15 -5.25
N TYR A 84 12.53 7.02 -6.51
CA TYR A 84 13.43 5.98 -7.00
C TYR A 84 14.71 6.64 -7.52
N PRO A 85 15.75 6.80 -6.68
CA PRO A 85 17.01 7.36 -7.14
C PRO A 85 17.67 6.40 -8.13
N PHE A 86 18.33 6.95 -9.15
CA PHE A 86 19.13 6.14 -10.08
C PHE A 86 20.59 6.54 -10.06
N THR A 87 21.46 5.54 -9.93
CA THR A 87 22.90 5.66 -10.16
C THR A 87 23.33 4.57 -11.14
N PRO A 88 24.12 4.89 -12.20
CA PRO A 88 24.59 3.87 -13.14
C PRO A 88 25.28 2.69 -12.42
N GLY A 89 24.88 1.47 -12.77
CA GLY A 89 25.40 0.25 -12.13
C GLY A 89 24.75 -0.10 -10.79
N ALA A 90 23.64 0.56 -10.42
CA ALA A 90 22.82 0.14 -9.29
C ALA A 90 22.40 -1.35 -9.40
N SER A 91 22.00 -1.92 -8.27
CA SER A 91 21.41 -3.26 -8.19
C SER A 91 20.01 -3.09 -7.62
N GLN A 92 19.00 -3.59 -8.34
CA GLN A 92 17.62 -3.56 -7.86
C GLN A 92 17.44 -4.30 -6.54
N ALA A 93 18.23 -5.36 -6.31
CA ALA A 93 18.21 -6.11 -5.06
C ALA A 93 18.75 -5.31 -3.85
N ALA A 94 19.60 -4.31 -4.08
CA ALA A 94 20.17 -3.47 -3.03
C ALA A 94 19.38 -2.16 -2.85
N ASP A 95 19.02 -1.54 -3.97
CA ASP A 95 18.32 -0.26 -4.04
C ASP A 95 17.28 -0.34 -5.17
N PRO A 96 15.96 -0.25 -4.86
CA PRO A 96 14.93 -0.23 -5.89
C PRO A 96 15.19 0.88 -6.91
N ALA A 97 15.42 0.50 -8.16
CA ALA A 97 15.81 1.40 -9.24
C ALA A 97 15.15 0.98 -10.56
N LEU A 98 14.83 1.95 -11.40
CA LEU A 98 14.30 1.67 -12.74
C LEU A 98 15.45 1.21 -13.64
N VAL A 99 15.30 0.04 -14.25
CA VAL A 99 16.41 -0.65 -14.94
C VAL A 99 16.90 0.10 -16.16
N ASP A 100 16.08 0.98 -16.71
CA ASP A 100 16.33 1.78 -17.90
C ASP A 100 16.92 3.17 -17.60
N GLY A 101 17.29 3.44 -16.34
CA GLY A 101 18.12 4.59 -15.99
C GLY A 101 17.37 5.84 -15.54
N TRP A 102 16.10 5.70 -15.17
CA TRP A 102 15.27 6.81 -14.74
C TRP A 102 15.30 6.99 -13.23
N GLU A 103 15.46 8.25 -12.80
CA GLU A 103 15.14 8.68 -11.44
C GLU A 103 13.68 9.14 -11.41
N ILE A 104 12.92 8.70 -10.41
CA ILE A 104 11.57 9.19 -10.14
C ILE A 104 11.60 10.00 -8.85
N LYS A 105 10.96 11.17 -8.85
CA LYS A 105 10.63 11.93 -7.65
C LYS A 105 9.14 12.18 -7.62
N PHE A 106 8.51 11.86 -6.50
CA PHE A 106 7.11 12.20 -6.30
C PHE A 106 6.98 13.62 -5.77
N ASP A 107 5.96 14.32 -6.23
CA ASP A 107 5.49 15.57 -5.64
C ASP A 107 4.28 15.29 -4.72
N ALA A 108 3.48 14.26 -5.05
CA ALA A 108 2.38 13.77 -4.22
C ALA A 108 2.06 12.30 -4.51
N VAL A 109 1.65 11.57 -3.47
CA VAL A 109 1.09 10.21 -3.58
C VAL A 109 -0.20 10.19 -2.77
N ILE A 110 -1.32 10.52 -3.42
CA ILE A 110 -2.59 10.78 -2.76
C ILE A 110 -3.49 9.56 -2.88
N VAL A 111 -4.01 9.08 -1.75
CA VAL A 111 -4.96 7.96 -1.69
C VAL A 111 -6.17 8.32 -0.83
N THR A 112 -7.30 7.68 -1.12
CA THR A 112 -8.45 7.66 -0.21
C THR A 112 -8.63 6.27 0.36
N LEU A 113 -8.46 6.14 1.68
CA LEU A 113 -8.60 4.88 2.40
C LEU A 113 -9.89 4.86 3.21
N ASP A 114 -10.55 3.71 3.30
CA ASP A 114 -11.82 3.57 4.03
C ASP A 114 -12.05 2.12 4.49
N HIS A 115 -13.14 1.89 5.22
CA HIS A 115 -13.63 0.57 5.64
C HIS A 115 -12.54 -0.35 6.20
N ILE A 116 -11.75 0.14 7.17
CA ILE A 116 -10.74 -0.69 7.83
C ILE A 116 -11.47 -1.67 8.74
N THR A 117 -11.25 -2.97 8.55
CA THR A 117 -11.98 -4.04 9.28
C THR A 117 -11.05 -5.01 9.97
N LEU A 118 -11.50 -5.54 11.11
CA LEU A 118 -10.92 -6.68 11.79
C LEU A 118 -11.96 -7.79 11.88
N SER A 119 -11.62 -8.97 11.37
CA SER A 119 -12.47 -10.16 11.39
C SER A 119 -11.80 -11.34 12.10
N GLU A 120 -12.59 -12.24 12.67
CA GLU A 120 -12.08 -13.47 13.28
C GLU A 120 -11.48 -14.42 12.23
N SER A 121 -10.71 -15.39 12.70
CA SER A 121 -10.30 -16.57 11.91
C SER A 121 -9.71 -16.25 10.52
N PRO A 122 -8.57 -15.53 10.44
CA PRO A 122 -7.90 -15.23 9.16
C PRO A 122 -7.48 -16.50 8.39
N ASN A 123 -7.38 -17.63 9.08
CA ASN A 123 -6.97 -18.92 8.54
C ASN A 123 -8.16 -19.85 8.23
N THR A 124 -9.36 -19.30 8.01
CA THR A 124 -10.58 -20.10 7.74
C THR A 124 -10.41 -21.01 6.51
N SER A 125 -9.75 -20.51 5.46
CA SER A 125 -9.39 -21.31 4.27
C SER A 125 -7.88 -21.26 4.01
N PRO A 126 -7.16 -22.40 4.06
CA PRO A 126 -5.74 -22.45 3.74
C PRO A 126 -5.40 -22.14 2.28
N THR A 127 -6.36 -22.24 1.36
CA THR A 127 -6.16 -22.07 -0.09
C THR A 127 -6.83 -20.84 -0.66
N ASP A 128 -7.61 -20.11 0.15
CA ASP A 128 -8.29 -18.90 -0.28
C ASP A 128 -8.13 -17.83 0.80
N GLN A 129 -7.23 -16.88 0.54
CA GLN A 129 -6.94 -15.78 1.45
C GLN A 129 -8.15 -14.88 1.67
N SER A 130 -9.12 -14.82 0.74
CA SER A 130 -10.27 -13.91 0.87
C SER A 130 -11.31 -14.34 1.92
N ILE A 131 -11.22 -15.56 2.45
CA ILE A 131 -12.21 -16.14 3.38
C ILE A 131 -11.77 -15.92 4.84
N THR A 132 -12.57 -15.17 5.58
CA THR A 132 -12.39 -14.88 7.01
C THR A 132 -13.62 -15.34 7.82
N GLY A 133 -13.49 -15.27 9.14
CA GLY A 133 -14.62 -15.36 10.06
C GLY A 133 -15.42 -14.06 10.14
N LYS A 134 -16.18 -13.91 11.22
CA LYS A 134 -17.08 -12.77 11.46
C LYS A 134 -16.26 -11.49 11.67
N GLN A 135 -16.70 -10.37 11.08
CA GLN A 135 -16.21 -9.04 11.45
C GLN A 135 -16.54 -8.74 12.92
N VAL A 136 -15.53 -8.28 13.65
CA VAL A 136 -15.61 -7.95 15.08
C VAL A 136 -15.25 -6.50 15.37
N ALA A 137 -14.56 -5.83 14.46
CA ALA A 137 -14.32 -4.41 14.58
C ALA A 137 -14.18 -3.71 13.23
N HIS A 138 -14.39 -2.40 13.23
CA HIS A 138 -14.14 -1.54 12.09
C HIS A 138 -13.70 -0.13 12.49
N LEU A 139 -13.08 0.58 11.55
CA LEU A 139 -12.80 2.01 11.57
C LEU A 139 -13.25 2.58 10.22
N GLU A 140 -14.26 3.46 10.26
CA GLU A 140 -14.79 4.15 9.08
C GLU A 140 -14.04 5.47 8.82
N GLY A 141 -13.73 5.70 7.55
CA GLY A 141 -13.25 6.97 7.00
C GLY A 141 -14.37 7.70 6.25
N PRO A 142 -14.14 8.17 5.00
CA PRO A 142 -12.90 8.04 4.22
C PRO A 142 -11.78 8.96 4.72
N PHE A 143 -10.52 8.56 4.48
CA PHE A 143 -9.31 9.29 4.87
C PHE A 143 -8.55 9.72 3.62
N ALA A 144 -8.42 11.03 3.40
CA ALA A 144 -7.62 11.59 2.31
C ALA A 144 -6.19 11.81 2.81
N VAL A 145 -5.23 11.09 2.23
CA VAL A 145 -3.84 11.05 2.71
C VAL A 145 -2.89 11.29 1.54
N ASP A 146 -1.90 12.16 1.75
CA ASP A 146 -0.72 12.26 0.91
C ASP A 146 0.44 11.50 1.57
N LEU A 147 0.79 10.37 1.00
CA LEU A 147 1.81 9.45 1.50
C LEU A 147 3.23 9.98 1.27
N HIS A 148 3.44 10.87 0.29
CA HIS A 148 4.76 11.48 0.06
C HIS A 148 5.20 12.39 1.22
N LYS A 149 4.26 12.91 2.01
CA LYS A 149 4.59 13.71 3.20
C LYS A 149 5.03 12.88 4.39
N GLY A 150 4.62 11.61 4.43
CA GLY A 150 4.74 10.75 5.60
C GLY A 150 4.05 11.33 6.84
N GLY A 151 4.52 10.91 8.01
CA GLY A 151 4.02 11.41 9.29
C GLY A 151 5.06 11.33 10.41
N PRO A 152 4.67 11.58 11.67
CA PRO A 152 5.60 11.64 12.79
C PRO A 152 6.03 10.25 13.29
N LEU A 153 5.34 9.18 12.86
CA LEU A 153 5.61 7.82 13.33
C LEU A 153 6.64 7.15 12.42
N PRO A 154 7.50 6.25 12.95
CA PRO A 154 8.28 5.37 12.11
C PRO A 154 7.36 4.41 11.34
N GLY A 155 7.70 4.15 10.08
CA GLY A 155 7.04 3.11 9.29
C GLY A 155 7.54 1.69 9.57
N LYS A 156 6.90 0.67 9.01
CA LYS A 156 7.23 -0.74 9.27
C LYS A 156 8.29 -1.33 8.34
N GLY A 157 8.53 -0.75 7.16
CA GLY A 157 9.54 -1.18 6.19
C GLY A 157 10.97 -0.73 6.50
N GLY A 158 11.20 -0.07 7.65
CA GLY A 158 12.55 0.15 8.18
C GLY A 158 13.07 1.58 8.09
N GLU A 159 14.40 1.73 7.95
CA GLU A 159 15.08 2.98 8.26
C GLU A 159 14.68 4.14 7.33
N GLY A 160 14.15 5.21 7.95
CA GLY A 160 13.74 6.43 7.26
C GLY A 160 12.31 6.42 6.75
N GLU A 161 11.61 5.28 6.82
CA GLU A 161 10.18 5.25 6.52
C GLU A 161 9.37 6.01 7.58
N ARG A 162 8.34 6.72 7.12
CA ARG A 162 7.46 7.52 7.97
C ARG A 162 6.00 7.17 7.71
N ALA A 163 5.22 7.11 8.79
CA ALA A 163 3.80 6.82 8.77
C ALA A 163 2.99 7.90 9.48
N VAL A 164 1.73 8.05 9.08
CA VAL A 164 0.75 8.92 9.74
C VAL A 164 -0.39 8.08 10.31
N ALA A 165 -0.86 8.41 11.51
CA ALA A 165 -2.01 7.75 12.12
C ALA A 165 -3.31 8.26 11.48
N ILE A 166 -4.22 7.34 11.18
CA ILE A 166 -5.55 7.65 10.60
C ILE A 166 -6.71 7.31 11.55
N GLY A 167 -6.46 6.46 12.55
CA GLY A 167 -7.44 6.16 13.59
C GLY A 167 -6.95 5.08 14.55
N ALA A 168 -7.81 4.67 15.47
CA ALA A 168 -7.52 3.63 16.44
C ALA A 168 -8.75 2.77 16.71
N ILE A 169 -8.54 1.49 17.00
CA ILE A 169 -9.56 0.52 17.35
C ILE A 169 -9.23 -0.04 18.73
N ALA A 170 -9.91 0.45 19.76
CA ALA A 170 -9.63 0.09 21.16
C ALA A 170 -10.31 -1.22 21.60
N SER A 171 -11.38 -1.62 20.92
CA SER A 171 -12.18 -2.81 21.26
C SER A 171 -12.91 -3.35 20.03
N GLN A 172 -13.55 -4.52 20.18
CA GLN A 172 -14.40 -5.11 19.16
C GLN A 172 -15.76 -4.37 19.09
N ASN A 173 -15.81 -3.21 18.44
CA ASN A 173 -17.00 -2.35 18.31
C ASN A 173 -18.19 -3.05 17.60
N ASP A 174 -17.96 -4.08 16.80
CA ASP A 174 -19.03 -4.91 16.19
C ASP A 174 -19.41 -6.13 17.04
N ASN A 175 -18.77 -6.29 18.20
CA ASN A 175 -18.98 -7.39 19.12
C ASN A 175 -19.18 -6.90 20.56
N GLY A 176 -19.97 -5.82 20.70
CA GLY A 176 -20.38 -5.27 22.00
C GLY A 176 -19.24 -4.67 22.82
N GLY A 177 -18.16 -4.22 22.17
CA GLY A 177 -17.01 -3.62 22.85
C GLY A 177 -16.12 -4.62 23.58
N SER A 178 -16.20 -5.91 23.23
CA SER A 178 -15.35 -6.94 23.81
C SER A 178 -13.86 -6.64 23.58
N SER A 179 -12.99 -7.00 24.53
CA SER A 179 -11.54 -6.87 24.33
C SER A 179 -11.03 -7.83 23.25
N PHE A 180 -9.95 -7.44 22.57
CA PHE A 180 -9.24 -8.36 21.67
C PHE A 180 -8.42 -9.38 22.46
N ASP A 181 -8.43 -10.63 22.02
CA ASP A 181 -7.61 -11.69 22.59
C ASP A 181 -6.19 -11.64 21.98
N PRO A 182 -5.13 -11.36 22.76
CA PRO A 182 -3.76 -11.28 22.25
C PRO A 182 -3.24 -12.61 21.69
N GLU A 183 -3.84 -13.74 22.08
CA GLU A 183 -3.49 -15.08 21.61
C GLU A 183 -4.16 -15.45 20.29
N LEU A 184 -5.06 -14.61 19.77
CA LEU A 184 -5.77 -14.83 18.51
C LEU A 184 -5.39 -13.80 17.45
N PRO A 185 -5.14 -14.23 16.19
CA PRO A 185 -4.98 -13.30 15.09
C PRO A 185 -6.35 -12.89 14.54
N TYR A 186 -6.46 -11.62 14.13
CA TYR A 186 -7.62 -11.05 13.47
C TYR A 186 -7.25 -10.71 12.02
N ALA A 187 -8.08 -11.14 11.07
CA ALA A 187 -7.95 -10.78 9.67
C ALA A 187 -8.12 -9.27 9.51
N LEU A 188 -7.10 -8.59 8.98
CA LEU A 188 -7.20 -7.19 8.63
C LEU A 188 -7.67 -7.05 7.18
N GLY A 189 -8.63 -6.15 6.94
CA GLY A 189 -8.94 -5.66 5.60
C GLY A 189 -9.10 -4.14 5.58
N PHE A 190 -9.02 -3.55 4.40
CA PHE A 190 -9.25 -2.13 4.15
C PHE A 190 -9.54 -1.87 2.68
N ASP A 191 -10.12 -0.71 2.38
CA ASP A 191 -10.44 -0.30 1.02
C ASP A 191 -9.63 0.93 0.59
N SER A 192 -9.23 0.94 -0.68
CA SER A 192 -9.03 2.18 -1.42
C SER A 192 -10.34 2.53 -2.12
N VAL A 193 -10.92 3.68 -1.80
CA VAL A 193 -12.22 4.13 -2.32
C VAL A 193 -12.06 5.35 -3.22
N VAL A 194 -13.10 5.68 -3.98
CA VAL A 194 -13.11 6.91 -4.78
C VAL A 194 -13.00 8.13 -3.86
N ALA A 195 -12.22 9.13 -4.27
CA ALA A 195 -12.07 10.38 -3.55
C ALA A 195 -13.43 11.05 -3.30
N SER A 196 -13.60 11.59 -2.09
CA SER A 196 -14.90 12.06 -1.61
C SER A 196 -14.78 13.38 -0.87
N PRO A 197 -15.71 14.33 -1.05
CA PRO A 197 -15.73 15.55 -0.25
C PRO A 197 -16.04 15.29 1.24
N LYS A 198 -16.44 14.06 1.61
CA LYS A 198 -16.65 13.64 2.99
C LYS A 198 -15.38 13.15 3.68
N ALA A 199 -14.25 13.07 2.96
CA ALA A 199 -13.03 12.54 3.55
C ALA A 199 -12.47 13.44 4.66
N TRP A 200 -11.84 12.83 5.64
CA TRP A 200 -10.99 13.55 6.58
C TRP A 200 -9.69 13.92 5.90
N ASN A 201 -9.29 15.18 5.97
CA ASN A 201 -7.96 15.61 5.57
C ASN A 201 -6.94 15.18 6.62
N VAL A 202 -6.15 14.14 6.32
CA VAL A 202 -5.13 13.64 7.24
C VAL A 202 -3.89 14.53 7.23
N ASN A 203 -3.38 14.90 6.05
CA ASN A 203 -2.15 15.68 5.89
C ASN A 203 -2.01 16.42 4.54
N LEU A 204 -3.10 16.59 3.78
CA LEU A 204 -3.11 17.39 2.57
C LEU A 204 -2.86 18.87 2.91
N ASP A 205 -1.97 19.52 2.16
CA ASP A 205 -1.73 20.96 2.23
C ASP A 205 -2.57 21.67 1.17
N ALA A 206 -2.30 22.95 0.91
CA ALA A 206 -3.03 23.72 -0.08
C ALA A 206 -3.00 23.08 -1.48
N GLN A 207 -1.84 22.59 -1.93
CA GLN A 207 -1.73 21.96 -3.25
C GLN A 207 -2.38 20.57 -3.25
N GLY A 208 -2.16 19.78 -2.20
CA GLY A 208 -2.79 18.48 -2.03
C GLY A 208 -4.33 18.56 -2.00
N LEU A 209 -4.91 19.65 -1.46
CA LEU A 209 -6.35 19.88 -1.50
C LEU A 209 -6.87 20.18 -2.92
N VAL A 210 -6.13 20.96 -3.71
CA VAL A 210 -6.46 21.19 -5.13
C VAL A 210 -6.38 19.87 -5.90
N ASP A 211 -5.34 19.11 -5.68
CA ASP A 211 -5.12 17.81 -6.29
C ASP A 211 -6.22 16.80 -5.89
N TYR A 212 -6.64 16.79 -4.63
CA TYR A 212 -7.73 15.94 -4.17
C TYR A 212 -9.09 16.36 -4.75
N GLN A 213 -9.30 17.67 -4.98
CA GLN A 213 -10.51 18.15 -5.66
C GLN A 213 -10.58 17.65 -7.11
N ASP A 214 -9.45 17.58 -7.81
CA ASP A 214 -9.38 16.94 -9.13
C ASP A 214 -9.67 15.45 -9.05
N ALA A 215 -9.16 14.76 -8.02
CA ALA A 215 -9.46 13.34 -7.81
C ALA A 215 -10.97 13.09 -7.62
N ILE A 216 -11.65 13.95 -6.85
CA ILE A 216 -13.13 13.90 -6.70
C ILE A 216 -13.81 14.10 -8.05
N ALA A 217 -13.41 15.13 -8.81
CA ALA A 217 -14.03 15.47 -10.08
C ALA A 217 -13.90 14.35 -11.12
N ASN A 218 -12.82 13.57 -11.07
CA ASN A 218 -12.52 12.51 -12.02
C ASN A 218 -12.80 11.09 -11.50
N GLY A 219 -13.31 10.96 -10.27
CA GLY A 219 -13.63 9.67 -9.66
C GLY A 219 -12.39 8.80 -9.39
N TRP A 220 -11.25 9.40 -9.06
CA TRP A 220 -10.01 8.69 -8.77
C TRP A 220 -9.95 8.23 -7.32
N SER A 221 -9.40 7.03 -7.07
CA SER A 221 -9.13 6.50 -5.74
C SER A 221 -7.67 6.70 -5.31
N THR A 222 -6.76 6.75 -6.29
CA THR A 222 -5.32 6.91 -6.14
C THR A 222 -4.81 7.92 -7.15
N MET A 223 -3.87 8.76 -6.74
CA MET A 223 -3.17 9.69 -7.62
C MET A 223 -1.68 9.74 -7.33
N LEU A 224 -0.86 9.61 -8.37
CA LEU A 224 0.60 9.74 -8.31
C LEU A 224 1.02 10.92 -9.17
N ILE A 225 1.72 11.87 -8.57
CA ILE A 225 2.23 13.07 -9.22
C ILE A 225 3.73 13.11 -9.01
N GLY A 226 4.48 13.39 -10.06
CA GLY A 226 5.93 13.47 -9.94
C GLY A 226 6.64 13.81 -11.23
N THR A 227 7.95 13.62 -11.18
CA THR A 227 8.87 13.85 -12.29
C THR A 227 9.79 12.66 -12.46
N ALA A 228 9.86 12.14 -13.68
CA ALA A 228 10.86 11.19 -14.12
C ALA A 228 11.98 11.95 -14.84
N THR A 229 13.24 11.71 -14.44
CA THR A 229 14.43 12.28 -15.09
C THR A 229 15.38 11.18 -15.47
N TYR A 230 15.79 11.13 -16.74
CA TYR A 230 16.80 10.17 -17.18
C TYR A 230 18.17 10.55 -16.59
N LYS A 231 18.79 9.59 -15.90
CA LYS A 231 20.11 9.72 -15.23
C LYS A 231 21.16 8.76 -15.79
N GLY A 232 20.78 7.93 -16.77
CA GLY A 232 21.70 7.04 -17.45
C GLY A 232 22.74 7.78 -18.31
N PRO A 233 23.71 7.06 -18.87
CA PRO A 233 24.64 7.62 -19.85
C PRO A 233 23.91 8.19 -21.06
N GLU A 234 24.50 9.21 -21.70
CA GLU A 234 23.99 9.76 -22.96
C GLU A 234 23.78 8.63 -23.98
N PRO A 235 22.57 8.46 -24.53
CA PRO A 235 22.34 7.45 -25.54
C PRO A 235 23.19 7.67 -26.80
N ALA A 236 23.50 6.59 -27.52
CA ALA A 236 24.14 6.74 -28.84
C ALA A 236 23.24 7.57 -29.76
N ALA A 237 23.83 8.48 -30.54
CA ALA A 237 23.10 9.49 -31.33
C ALA A 237 22.17 8.88 -32.40
N ASP A 238 22.41 7.64 -32.80
CA ASP A 238 21.61 6.87 -33.76
C ASP A 238 20.67 5.85 -33.09
N SER A 239 20.67 5.77 -31.75
CA SER A 239 19.79 4.87 -30.99
C SER A 239 18.38 5.45 -30.83
N GLU A 240 17.39 4.56 -30.73
CA GLU A 240 16.00 4.95 -30.45
C GLU A 240 15.85 5.74 -29.14
N PHE A 241 16.70 5.44 -28.14
CA PHE A 241 16.71 6.13 -26.85
C PHE A 241 17.13 7.60 -26.94
N SER A 242 17.91 8.00 -27.97
CA SER A 242 18.30 9.41 -28.17
C SER A 242 17.13 10.33 -28.52
N LYS A 243 15.98 9.75 -28.90
CA LYS A 243 14.75 10.47 -29.24
C LYS A 243 13.81 10.68 -28.06
N LEU A 244 14.04 9.95 -26.96
CA LEU A 244 13.20 10.05 -25.77
C LEU A 244 13.43 11.41 -25.09
N PRO A 245 12.39 12.05 -24.54
CA PRO A 245 12.59 13.17 -23.64
C PRO A 245 13.46 12.72 -22.46
N THR A 246 14.31 13.59 -21.93
CA THR A 246 15.12 13.29 -20.73
C THR A 246 14.44 13.66 -19.42
N THR A 247 13.28 14.33 -19.50
CA THR A 247 12.45 14.69 -18.36
C THR A 247 10.99 14.57 -18.75
N VAL A 248 10.21 13.89 -17.92
CA VAL A 248 8.77 13.69 -18.09
C VAL A 248 8.11 13.96 -16.75
N HIS A 249 7.26 14.99 -16.68
CA HIS A 249 6.36 15.14 -15.54
C HIS A 249 5.22 14.14 -15.70
N PHE A 250 4.62 13.67 -14.61
CA PHE A 250 3.47 12.79 -14.69
C PHE A 250 2.41 13.17 -13.65
N ARG A 251 1.15 12.97 -14.04
CA ARG A 251 -0.03 13.11 -13.20
C ARG A 251 -0.97 11.95 -13.53
N PHE A 252 -0.78 10.84 -12.83
CA PHE A 252 -1.59 9.64 -13.01
C PHE A 252 -2.68 9.58 -11.95
N GLY A 253 -3.92 9.77 -12.37
CA GLY A 253 -5.11 9.54 -11.55
C GLY A 253 -5.79 8.23 -11.94
N PHE A 254 -6.02 7.35 -10.97
CA PHE A 254 -6.53 6.00 -11.18
C PHE A 254 -7.94 5.83 -10.59
N PRO A 255 -8.95 5.51 -11.41
CA PRO A 255 -10.30 5.17 -10.95
C PRO A 255 -10.40 3.67 -10.60
N ILE A 256 -9.65 3.23 -9.60
CA ILE A 256 -9.46 1.80 -9.26
C ILE A 256 -9.86 1.47 -7.82
N PRO A 257 -11.09 1.78 -7.37
CA PRO A 257 -11.52 1.40 -6.03
C PRO A 257 -11.33 -0.11 -5.82
N THR A 258 -10.70 -0.49 -4.71
CA THR A 258 -10.19 -1.85 -4.48
C THR A 258 -10.23 -2.18 -2.99
N SER A 259 -10.70 -3.38 -2.64
CA SER A 259 -10.57 -3.95 -1.30
C SER A 259 -9.35 -4.84 -1.19
N TYR A 260 -8.64 -4.68 -0.07
CA TYR A 260 -7.52 -5.49 0.35
C TYR A 260 -7.98 -6.33 1.54
N VAL A 261 -8.11 -7.63 1.35
CA VAL A 261 -8.81 -8.53 2.27
C VAL A 261 -7.84 -9.50 2.92
N ASN A 262 -7.95 -9.64 4.24
CA ASN A 262 -7.26 -10.65 5.05
C ASN A 262 -5.74 -10.67 4.78
N CYS A 263 -5.12 -9.52 4.94
CA CYS A 263 -3.71 -9.33 4.59
C CYS A 263 -2.78 -10.25 5.39
N GLN A 264 -1.72 -10.70 4.72
CA GLN A 264 -0.55 -11.32 5.31
C GLN A 264 0.18 -10.28 6.17
N ASN A 265 0.92 -10.71 7.18
CA ASN A 265 1.65 -9.81 8.06
C ASN A 265 3.08 -10.33 8.24
N PRO A 266 4.10 -9.59 7.79
CA PRO A 266 5.50 -10.00 7.91
C PRO A 266 5.94 -10.34 9.34
N GLU A 267 5.23 -9.82 10.35
CA GLU A 267 5.48 -10.11 11.76
C GLU A 267 5.00 -11.50 12.22
N ASN A 268 4.20 -12.23 11.43
CA ASN A 268 3.59 -13.52 11.81
C ASN A 268 4.42 -14.76 11.41
N GLY A 269 5.62 -14.59 10.82
CA GLY A 269 6.40 -15.71 10.28
C GLY A 269 5.75 -16.33 9.04
N THR A 270 6.07 -17.59 8.74
CA THR A 270 5.65 -18.26 7.48
C THR A 270 4.14 -18.48 7.37
N GLY A 271 3.59 -18.17 6.19
CA GLY A 271 2.18 -18.39 5.84
C GLY A 271 1.83 -19.81 5.37
N PHE A 272 0.67 -19.96 4.73
CA PHE A 272 0.31 -21.20 4.04
C PHE A 272 1.13 -21.40 2.75
N THR A 273 0.90 -22.51 2.04
CA THR A 273 1.52 -22.72 0.72
C THR A 273 1.12 -21.62 -0.25
N ASN A 274 2.12 -21.01 -0.91
CA ASN A 274 2.00 -19.83 -1.79
C ASN A 274 1.70 -18.52 -1.07
N GLU A 275 1.95 -18.46 0.24
CA GLU A 275 1.94 -17.21 1.01
C GLU A 275 3.34 -16.94 1.54
N GLU A 276 3.70 -15.67 1.62
CA GLU A 276 4.98 -15.23 2.15
C GLU A 276 4.92 -15.20 3.68
N TYR A 277 3.79 -14.75 4.24
CA TYR A 277 3.63 -14.58 5.68
C TYR A 277 2.29 -15.04 6.24
N GLY A 278 2.25 -15.26 7.54
CA GLY A 278 1.01 -15.57 8.27
C GLY A 278 0.02 -14.41 8.24
N ARG A 279 -1.27 -14.72 8.09
CA ARG A 279 -2.35 -13.72 7.94
C ARG A 279 -2.75 -13.03 9.25
N GLY A 280 -3.17 -11.77 9.13
CA GLY A 280 -3.82 -11.00 10.19
C GLY A 280 -2.88 -10.32 11.20
N VAL A 281 -3.49 -9.71 12.22
CA VAL A 281 -2.81 -8.95 13.28
C VAL A 281 -3.20 -9.46 14.66
N ARG A 282 -2.31 -9.32 15.64
CA ARG A 282 -2.55 -9.70 17.05
C ARG A 282 -2.45 -8.47 17.94
N SER A 283 -3.36 -8.34 18.90
CA SER A 283 -3.24 -7.28 19.90
C SER A 283 -2.07 -7.60 20.84
N LYS A 284 -1.42 -6.56 21.38
CA LYS A 284 -0.41 -6.70 22.43
C LYS A 284 -1.08 -6.49 23.78
N ALA A 285 -0.83 -7.38 24.74
CA ALA A 285 -1.45 -7.28 26.06
C ALA A 285 -1.02 -6.06 26.88
N ASN A 286 0.13 -5.46 26.57
CA ASN A 286 0.79 -4.43 27.38
C ASN A 286 1.08 -3.11 26.64
N ALA A 287 0.68 -3.01 25.37
CA ALA A 287 0.85 -1.82 24.53
C ALA A 287 -0.17 -1.85 23.39
N SER A 288 -0.30 -0.75 22.65
CA SER A 288 -1.02 -0.78 21.38
C SER A 288 -0.23 -1.59 20.33
N THR A 289 -0.96 -2.26 19.45
CA THR A 289 -0.40 -2.83 18.23
C THR A 289 -0.50 -1.80 17.12
N ILE A 290 0.64 -1.40 16.56
CA ILE A 290 0.66 -0.56 15.34
C ILE A 290 0.39 -1.47 14.14
N VAL A 291 -0.66 -1.14 13.41
CA VAL A 291 -1.07 -1.75 12.15
C VAL A 291 -0.92 -0.70 11.06
N GLN A 292 -0.05 -0.95 10.09
CA GLN A 292 0.22 -0.02 9.02
C GLN A 292 -0.40 -0.51 7.71
N LEU A 293 -1.24 0.33 7.12
CA LEU A 293 -1.73 0.19 5.76
C LEU A 293 -0.68 0.79 4.82
N THR A 294 0.05 -0.08 4.13
CA THR A 294 1.12 0.31 3.22
C THR A 294 0.58 0.40 1.80
N VAL A 295 0.99 1.43 1.06
CA VAL A 295 0.68 1.59 -0.36
C VAL A 295 1.99 1.70 -1.15
N HIS A 296 2.32 0.65 -1.88
CA HIS A 296 3.50 0.57 -2.73
C HIS A 296 3.35 1.41 -3.99
N THR A 297 4.41 2.05 -4.47
CA THR A 297 4.38 2.91 -5.67
C THR A 297 5.05 2.29 -6.89
N ASP A 298 5.76 1.18 -6.71
CA ASP A 298 6.55 0.48 -7.72
C ASP A 298 5.69 -0.38 -8.64
N HIS A 299 4.48 -0.76 -8.19
CA HIS A 299 3.47 -1.43 -9.01
C HIS A 299 3.18 -0.69 -10.33
N LEU A 300 3.34 0.64 -10.36
CA LEU A 300 3.21 1.46 -11.57
C LEU A 300 4.26 1.14 -12.64
N PHE A 301 5.42 0.64 -12.24
CA PHE A 301 6.60 0.52 -13.08
C PHE A 301 6.98 -0.93 -13.40
N TRP A 302 6.36 -1.93 -12.76
CA TRP A 302 6.68 -3.34 -12.95
C TRP A 302 6.44 -3.86 -14.38
N GLU A 303 7.46 -4.53 -14.93
CA GLU A 303 7.37 -5.21 -16.22
C GLU A 303 6.53 -6.49 -16.20
N LYS A 304 6.13 -6.96 -15.02
CA LYS A 304 5.33 -8.17 -14.87
C LYS A 304 4.33 -8.05 -13.73
N LEU A 305 3.15 -8.66 -13.88
CA LEU A 305 2.11 -8.75 -12.84
C LEU A 305 2.46 -9.84 -11.79
N SER A 306 3.56 -9.63 -11.08
CA SER A 306 4.06 -10.47 -10.00
C SER A 306 4.74 -9.58 -8.95
N HIS A 307 4.95 -10.07 -7.74
CA HIS A 307 5.64 -9.33 -6.68
C HIS A 307 7.11 -9.08 -7.05
N GLU A 308 7.65 -7.90 -6.73
CA GLU A 308 9.06 -7.51 -6.89
C GLU A 308 9.64 -7.69 -8.30
N GLN A 309 9.05 -7.03 -9.30
CA GLN A 309 9.48 -7.17 -10.70
C GLN A 309 10.33 -5.99 -11.16
N PRO A 310 11.19 -6.17 -12.18
CA PRO A 310 11.97 -5.07 -12.72
C PRO A 310 11.11 -3.88 -13.12
N MET A 311 11.58 -2.68 -12.77
CA MET A 311 10.84 -1.44 -13.00
C MET A 311 11.35 -0.68 -14.23
N HIS A 312 10.45 -0.11 -15.03
CA HIS A 312 10.78 0.64 -16.25
C HIS A 312 9.96 1.94 -16.37
N PHE A 313 10.50 2.92 -17.10
CA PHE A 313 9.83 4.16 -17.48
C PHE A 313 9.95 4.51 -18.98
N ASP A 314 10.85 3.88 -19.73
CA ASP A 314 11.05 4.12 -21.16
C ASP A 314 9.75 4.02 -21.95
N GLN A 315 8.90 3.04 -21.64
CA GLN A 315 7.59 2.86 -22.26
C GLN A 315 6.67 4.08 -22.11
N ILE A 316 6.76 4.79 -20.98
CA ILE A 316 6.01 6.03 -20.75
C ILE A 316 6.66 7.16 -21.55
N ALA A 317 7.97 7.34 -21.45
CA ALA A 317 8.70 8.39 -22.18
C ALA A 317 8.56 8.26 -23.72
N CYS A 318 8.48 7.03 -24.22
CA CYS A 318 8.30 6.64 -25.62
C CYS A 318 6.98 7.18 -26.23
N ALA A 319 5.94 7.41 -25.41
CA ALA A 319 4.72 8.09 -25.84
C ALA A 319 4.90 9.61 -26.09
N TYR A 320 6.05 10.17 -25.74
CA TYR A 320 6.32 11.62 -25.80
C TYR A 320 7.53 12.00 -26.66
N VAL A 321 8.00 11.10 -27.52
CA VAL A 321 9.03 11.43 -28.51
C VAL A 321 8.66 12.70 -29.28
N GLY A 322 9.60 13.66 -29.31
CA GLY A 322 9.43 14.94 -29.99
C GLY A 322 8.52 15.96 -29.29
N ILE A 323 8.11 15.71 -28.03
CA ILE A 323 7.31 16.63 -27.23
C ILE A 323 8.18 17.33 -26.19
N GLU A 324 8.16 18.66 -26.18
CA GLU A 324 8.84 19.48 -25.17
C GLU A 324 8.03 19.51 -23.86
N ALA A 325 8.72 19.36 -22.72
CA ALA A 325 8.14 19.41 -21.37
C ALA A 325 6.85 18.57 -21.21
N PRO A 326 6.88 17.27 -21.52
CA PRO A 326 5.67 16.44 -21.49
C PRO A 326 5.14 16.25 -20.07
N ILE A 327 3.80 16.17 -19.96
CA ILE A 327 3.08 15.73 -18.77
C ILE A 327 2.35 14.44 -19.14
N ALA A 328 2.80 13.32 -18.58
CA ALA A 328 2.18 12.03 -18.80
C ALA A 328 0.91 11.85 -17.96
N THR A 329 -0.17 11.42 -18.59
CA THR A 329 -1.44 11.10 -17.91
C THR A 329 -1.87 9.67 -18.21
N LEU A 330 -2.75 9.12 -17.36
CA LEU A 330 -3.22 7.74 -17.53
C LEU A 330 -3.97 7.53 -18.86
N PRO A 331 -4.82 8.46 -19.34
CA PRO A 331 -5.41 8.37 -20.67
C PRO A 331 -4.41 8.20 -21.82
N ASP A 332 -3.22 8.78 -21.74
CA ASP A 332 -2.22 8.68 -22.83
C ASP A 332 -1.71 7.25 -23.01
N MET A 333 -1.74 6.46 -21.93
CA MET A 333 -1.31 5.05 -21.92
C MET A 333 -2.26 4.13 -22.69
N ASP A 334 -3.43 4.60 -23.10
CA ASP A 334 -4.39 3.86 -23.94
C ASP A 334 -3.86 3.70 -25.38
N SER A 335 -2.93 4.56 -25.78
CA SER A 335 -2.25 4.50 -27.08
C SER A 335 -1.15 3.44 -27.16
N LEU A 336 -0.73 2.90 -26.02
CA LEU A 336 0.37 1.94 -25.91
C LEU A 336 -0.12 0.50 -25.76
N ASP A 337 0.66 -0.44 -26.30
CA ASP A 337 0.41 -1.89 -26.22
C ASP A 337 1.52 -2.54 -25.39
N PHE A 338 1.16 -3.13 -24.25
CA PHE A 338 2.13 -3.75 -23.35
C PHE A 338 2.67 -5.08 -23.90
N SER A 339 2.07 -5.66 -24.95
CA SER A 339 2.61 -6.84 -25.61
C SER A 339 3.79 -6.53 -26.56
N GLY A 340 4.05 -5.23 -26.80
CA GLY A 340 5.18 -4.75 -27.58
C GLY A 340 5.09 -3.24 -27.75
N PHE A 341 5.99 -2.50 -27.10
CA PHE A 341 5.96 -1.04 -27.11
C PHE A 341 6.54 -0.44 -28.39
N TYR A 342 5.77 0.47 -28.99
CA TYR A 342 6.19 1.32 -30.10
C TYR A 342 6.05 2.78 -29.68
N CYS A 343 7.05 3.59 -30.02
CA CYS A 343 7.04 5.01 -29.68
C CYS A 343 6.09 5.81 -30.57
N LYS A 344 5.84 7.05 -30.16
CA LYS A 344 4.90 7.95 -30.84
C LYS A 344 5.16 8.14 -32.34
N ASP A 345 6.43 8.11 -32.75
CA ASP A 345 6.89 8.19 -34.14
C ASP A 345 6.96 6.82 -34.85
N GLY A 346 6.54 5.74 -34.18
CA GLY A 346 6.31 4.41 -34.75
C GLY A 346 7.50 3.45 -34.71
N HIS A 347 8.64 3.83 -34.13
CA HIS A 347 9.76 2.90 -33.98
C HIS A 347 9.54 1.93 -32.81
N PRO A 348 10.02 0.67 -32.90
CA PRO A 348 9.94 -0.27 -31.79
C PRO A 348 10.87 0.16 -30.66
N LEU A 349 10.42 0.05 -29.41
CA LEU A 349 11.23 0.32 -28.23
C LEU A 349 12.00 -0.96 -27.84
N PRO A 350 13.34 -1.05 -28.02
CA PRO A 350 14.09 -2.19 -27.54
C PRO A 350 14.21 -2.17 -26.01
N PRO A 351 14.26 -3.33 -25.32
CA PRO A 351 14.54 -3.36 -23.90
C PRO A 351 16.01 -2.99 -23.65
N ARG A 352 16.27 -2.29 -22.54
CA ARG A 352 17.63 -1.99 -22.07
C ARG A 352 17.76 -2.20 -20.57
N SER A 353 19.00 -2.28 -20.12
CA SER A 353 19.33 -2.31 -18.71
C SER A 353 20.59 -1.51 -18.45
N LEU A 354 20.56 -0.73 -17.38
CA LEU A 354 21.63 0.07 -16.82
C LEU A 354 21.91 -0.31 -15.36
N VAL A 355 21.30 -1.38 -14.88
CA VAL A 355 21.54 -2.03 -13.58
C VAL A 355 22.35 -3.31 -13.77
N SER A 356 23.01 -3.76 -12.71
CA SER A 356 23.95 -4.89 -12.76
C SER A 356 23.30 -6.27 -12.69
N ASP A 357 22.06 -6.36 -12.20
CA ASP A 357 21.35 -7.58 -11.85
C ASP A 357 20.14 -7.88 -12.75
N TYR A 358 19.92 -7.09 -13.81
CA TYR A 358 18.91 -7.32 -14.83
C TYR A 358 19.54 -7.34 -16.22
N ALA A 359 19.25 -8.39 -16.99
CA ALA A 359 19.76 -8.57 -18.35
C ALA A 359 18.58 -8.70 -19.33
N PRO A 360 18.37 -7.71 -20.22
CA PRO A 360 17.27 -7.74 -21.17
C PRO A 360 17.56 -8.77 -22.28
N VAL A 361 16.51 -9.34 -22.86
CA VAL A 361 16.67 -10.27 -23.98
C VAL A 361 17.00 -9.49 -25.26
N ALA A 362 18.19 -9.71 -25.79
CA ALA A 362 18.66 -9.01 -26.99
C ALA A 362 17.78 -9.31 -28.22
N GLY A 363 17.52 -8.27 -29.02
CA GLY A 363 16.77 -8.38 -30.28
C GLY A 363 15.25 -8.45 -30.12
N GLN A 364 14.72 -8.27 -28.90
CA GLN A 364 13.29 -8.17 -28.66
C GLN A 364 12.81 -6.71 -28.64
N ILE A 365 11.50 -6.54 -28.74
CA ILE A 365 10.80 -5.30 -28.39
C ILE A 365 10.47 -5.39 -26.90
N LEU A 366 10.56 -4.29 -26.16
CA LEU A 366 10.11 -4.23 -24.77
C LEU A 366 8.63 -4.61 -24.72
N TYR A 367 8.29 -5.54 -23.82
CA TYR A 367 6.93 -5.96 -23.55
C TYR A 367 6.82 -6.29 -22.06
N PHE A 368 5.61 -6.22 -21.52
CA PHE A 368 5.32 -6.58 -20.14
C PHE A 368 4.52 -7.88 -20.07
N ASP A 369 4.83 -8.73 -19.09
CA ASP A 369 4.20 -10.04 -18.90
C ASP A 369 2.96 -9.90 -17.99
N PRO A 370 1.73 -10.13 -18.49
CA PRO A 370 0.54 -10.07 -17.66
C PRO A 370 0.43 -11.25 -16.68
N ASN A 371 1.42 -12.16 -16.65
CA ASN A 371 1.51 -13.27 -15.73
C ASN A 371 0.26 -14.17 -15.73
N GLY A 372 -0.27 -14.42 -16.93
CA GLY A 372 -1.48 -15.23 -17.14
C GLY A 372 -2.80 -14.48 -16.99
N VAL A 373 -2.79 -13.20 -16.55
CA VAL A 373 -3.98 -12.35 -16.58
C VAL A 373 -4.38 -12.10 -18.02
N SER A 374 -5.65 -12.33 -18.34
CA SER A 374 -6.21 -12.14 -19.68
C SER A 374 -7.25 -11.03 -19.67
N GLY A 375 -7.55 -10.44 -20.82
CA GLY A 375 -8.56 -9.37 -20.93
C GLY A 375 -8.07 -7.97 -20.57
N LEU A 376 -6.75 -7.74 -20.57
CA LEU A 376 -6.13 -6.41 -20.54
C LEU A 376 -5.84 -5.98 -21.99
N PRO A 377 -6.62 -5.06 -22.59
CA PRO A 377 -6.46 -4.72 -24.00
C PRO A 377 -5.33 -3.72 -24.28
N LYS A 378 -5.02 -2.83 -23.33
CA LYS A 378 -4.02 -1.77 -23.49
C LYS A 378 -3.13 -1.63 -22.27
N TYR A 379 -2.05 -0.87 -22.43
CA TYR A 379 -1.12 -0.62 -21.33
C TYR A 379 -1.78 0.14 -20.17
N LYS A 380 -2.74 1.02 -20.47
CA LYS A 380 -3.59 1.64 -19.43
C LYS A 380 -4.26 0.61 -18.52
N ASP A 381 -4.85 -0.46 -19.07
CA ASP A 381 -5.51 -1.49 -18.28
C ASP A 381 -4.51 -2.32 -17.47
N TYR A 382 -3.34 -2.61 -18.06
CA TYR A 382 -2.22 -3.23 -17.35
C TYR A 382 -1.82 -2.41 -16.12
N LEU A 383 -1.62 -1.10 -16.29
CA LEU A 383 -1.28 -0.19 -15.19
C LEU A 383 -2.37 -0.17 -14.12
N MET A 384 -3.63 -0.01 -14.51
CA MET A 384 -4.76 -0.05 -13.57
C MET A 384 -4.80 -1.37 -12.79
N TYR A 385 -4.58 -2.51 -13.47
CA TYR A 385 -4.54 -3.82 -12.83
C TYR A 385 -3.36 -3.95 -11.86
N SER A 386 -2.15 -3.53 -12.26
CA SER A 386 -0.96 -3.59 -11.40
C SER A 386 -1.10 -2.70 -10.17
N VAL A 387 -1.48 -1.44 -10.38
CA VAL A 387 -1.65 -0.44 -9.30
C VAL A 387 -2.79 -0.83 -8.35
N SER A 388 -3.80 -1.58 -8.79
CA SER A 388 -4.84 -2.07 -7.87
C SER A 388 -4.33 -3.09 -6.83
N THR A 389 -3.14 -3.66 -7.00
CA THR A 389 -2.58 -4.59 -6.01
C THR A 389 -1.62 -3.92 -5.03
N GLN A 390 -1.51 -2.59 -5.05
CA GLN A 390 -0.50 -1.83 -4.30
C GLN A 390 -0.71 -1.74 -2.78
N GLY A 391 -1.85 -2.20 -2.27
CA GLY A 391 -2.19 -2.13 -0.85
C GLY A 391 -1.73 -3.36 -0.08
N HIS A 392 -0.91 -3.14 0.95
CA HIS A 392 -0.29 -4.15 1.79
C HIS A 392 -0.44 -3.85 3.28
N LEU A 393 -0.12 -4.82 4.13
CA LEU A 393 -0.07 -4.70 5.58
C LEU A 393 1.38 -4.74 6.08
N ASN A 394 1.75 -3.75 6.90
CA ASN A 394 3.03 -3.70 7.62
C ASN A 394 4.23 -3.90 6.67
N SER A 395 4.35 -3.01 5.68
CA SER A 395 5.29 -3.14 4.55
C SER A 395 4.76 -4.16 3.53
N ASP A 396 5.32 -5.37 3.46
CA ASP A 396 5.11 -6.28 2.31
C ASP A 396 3.93 -7.26 2.47
N GLY A 397 3.11 -7.13 3.50
CA GLY A 397 2.03 -8.07 3.78
C GLY A 397 0.93 -8.11 2.70
N LEU A 398 1.07 -9.02 1.75
CA LEU A 398 0.15 -9.22 0.62
C LEU A 398 -1.30 -9.46 1.06
N CYS A 399 -2.26 -8.88 0.34
CA CYS A 399 -3.69 -9.03 0.62
C CYS A 399 -4.40 -9.79 -0.51
N ALA A 400 -5.53 -10.44 -0.21
CA ALA A 400 -6.45 -10.86 -1.26
C ALA A 400 -7.10 -9.62 -1.86
N VAL A 401 -6.92 -9.41 -3.16
CA VAL A 401 -7.38 -8.20 -3.85
C VAL A 401 -8.77 -8.43 -4.43
N ARG A 402 -9.69 -7.49 -4.20
CA ARG A 402 -11.02 -7.47 -4.83
C ARG A 402 -11.27 -6.10 -5.46
N ARG A 403 -11.37 -6.08 -6.77
CA ARG A 403 -11.50 -4.85 -7.56
C ARG A 403 -12.97 -4.44 -7.69
N HIS A 404 -13.24 -3.15 -7.56
CA HIS A 404 -14.59 -2.54 -7.69
C HIS A 404 -14.71 -1.68 -8.96
N TYR A 405 -13.96 -2.04 -9.99
CA TYR A 405 -14.00 -1.42 -11.31
C TYR A 405 -13.98 -2.52 -12.39
N PRO A 406 -14.31 -2.22 -13.66
CA PRO A 406 -14.20 -3.19 -14.74
C PRO A 406 -12.75 -3.69 -14.88
N SER A 407 -12.50 -4.92 -14.45
CA SER A 407 -11.20 -5.57 -14.52
C SER A 407 -11.35 -7.06 -14.80
N PRO A 408 -10.31 -7.72 -15.34
CA PRO A 408 -10.22 -9.17 -15.28
C PRO A 408 -10.31 -9.72 -13.85
N PRO A 409 -10.78 -10.97 -13.68
CA PRO A 409 -10.86 -11.64 -12.39
C PRO A 409 -9.50 -11.90 -11.76
#